data_AF-A0A4R4N2S7-F1
#
_entry.id   AF-A0A4R4N2S7-F1
#
_cell.length_a   1.000
_cell.length_b   1.000
_cell.length_c   1.000
_cell.angle_alpha   90.00
_cell.angle_beta   90.00
_cell.angle_gamma   90.00
#
_symmetry.space_group_name_H-M   'P 1'
#
loop_
_entity.id
_entity.type
_entity.pdbx_description
1 polymer ?
#
loop_
_entity_poly.entity_id
_entity_poly.type
_entity_poly.pdbx_seq_one_letter_code
_entity_poly.pdbx_strand_id
1 'polypeptide(L)'
;MPALTGFQQELSNVLDRLRQVMDDQRIHFLLSELLPILESIVERMEAEYLDATPLATLRDDLRRLQPTVDQATVNAQWTRTLQALTDFTGETPPRRPFWKRPE
;
A
#
# COMPACT_ATOMS: atom_id res chain seq x y z
N MET A 1 13.81 7.73 16.07
CA MET A 1 12.44 8.24 15.90
C MET A 1 11.46 7.10 16.22
N PRO A 2 11.05 6.93 17.49
CA PRO A 2 10.16 5.83 17.89
C PRO A 2 8.78 5.89 17.21
N ALA A 3 8.30 7.09 16.87
CA ALA A 3 7.05 7.30 16.15
C ALA A 3 7.04 6.70 14.74
N LEU A 4 8.10 6.94 13.95
CA LEU A 4 8.23 6.39 12.60
C LEU A 4 8.16 4.86 12.59
N THR A 5 8.84 4.22 13.56
CA THR A 5 8.80 2.76 13.71
C THR A 5 7.39 2.24 14.02
N GLY A 6 6.58 3.01 14.77
CA GLY A 6 5.18 2.68 15.03
C GLY A 6 4.33 2.69 13.75
N PHE A 7 4.47 3.73 12.91
CA PHE A 7 3.78 3.80 11.62
C PHE A 7 4.23 2.69 10.65
N GLN A 8 5.52 2.37 10.62
CA GLN A 8 6.03 1.27 9.80
C GLN A 8 5.44 -0.07 10.24
N GLN A 9 5.32 -0.34 11.55
CA GLN A 9 4.68 -1.55 12.04
C GLN A 9 3.18 -1.62 11.70
N GLU A 10 2.48 -0.50 11.82
CA GLU A 10 1.06 -0.41 11.42
C GLU A 10 0.89 -0.75 9.93
N LEU A 11 1.73 -0.18 9.07
CA LEU A 11 1.72 -0.45 7.63
C LEU A 11 2.19 -1.86 7.25
N SER A 12 3.11 -2.47 8.01
CA SER A 12 3.47 -3.88 7.83
C SER A 12 2.27 -4.80 8.05
N ASN A 13 1.48 -4.56 9.11
CA ASN A 13 0.26 -5.33 9.35
C ASN A 13 -0.77 -5.17 8.22
N VAL A 14 -0.89 -3.96 7.67
CA VAL A 14 -1.75 -3.67 6.51
C VAL A 14 -1.24 -4.39 5.27
N LEU A 15 0.07 -4.36 5.02
CA LEU A 15 0.72 -5.02 3.90
C LEU A 15 0.51 -6.55 3.95
N ASP A 16 0.59 -7.17 5.12
CA ASP A 16 0.28 -8.59 5.28
C ASP A 16 -1.18 -8.93 4.99
N ARG A 17 -2.12 -8.08 5.39
CA ARG A 17 -3.54 -8.25 5.03
C ARG A 17 -3.74 -8.10 3.53
N LEU A 18 -3.13 -7.09 2.90
CA LEU A 18 -3.20 -6.92 1.45
C LEU A 18 -2.75 -8.21 0.75
N ARG A 19 -1.62 -8.80 1.12
CA ARG A 19 -1.10 -10.03 0.47
C ARG A 19 -2.09 -11.21 0.47
N GLN A 20 -3.09 -11.21 1.34
CA GLN A 20 -4.09 -12.28 1.47
C GLN A 20 -5.39 -12.01 0.69
N VAL A 21 -5.58 -10.82 0.10
CA VAL A 21 -6.81 -10.45 -0.60
C VAL A 21 -6.90 -11.12 -1.97
N MET A 22 -8.07 -11.71 -2.24
CA MET A 22 -8.40 -12.33 -3.52
C MET A 22 -8.59 -11.29 -4.63
N ASP A 23 -8.28 -11.66 -5.88
CA ASP A 23 -8.29 -10.75 -7.04
C ASP A 23 -9.61 -9.98 -7.24
N ASP A 24 -10.75 -10.63 -6.98
CA ASP A 24 -12.11 -10.08 -7.09
C ASP A 24 -12.46 -9.08 -5.98
N GLN A 25 -11.70 -9.08 -4.88
CA GLN A 25 -11.91 -8.22 -3.71
C GLN A 25 -10.93 -7.02 -3.67
N ARG A 26 -9.92 -7.00 -4.55
CA ARG A 26 -8.84 -5.99 -4.53
C ARG A 26 -9.34 -4.57 -4.57
N ILE A 27 -10.26 -4.25 -5.48
CA ILE A 27 -10.75 -2.87 -5.62
C ILE A 27 -11.53 -2.41 -4.40
N HIS A 28 -12.36 -3.31 -3.84
CA HIS A 28 -13.10 -3.03 -2.63
C HIS A 28 -12.16 -2.78 -1.45
N PHE A 29 -11.13 -3.63 -1.30
CA PHE A 29 -10.13 -3.49 -0.24
C PHE A 29 -9.32 -2.19 -0.40
N LEU A 30 -8.87 -1.85 -1.61
CA LEU A 30 -8.11 -0.62 -1.86
C LEU A 30 -8.90 0.64 -1.46
N LEU A 31 -10.18 0.69 -1.82
CA LEU A 31 -11.00 1.88 -1.62
C LEU A 31 -11.67 1.95 -0.24
N SER A 32 -12.09 0.81 0.31
CA SER A 32 -12.89 0.76 1.54
C SER A 32 -12.05 0.53 2.79
N GLU A 33 -10.92 -0.16 2.66
CA GLU A 33 -10.05 -0.49 3.80
C GLU A 33 -8.77 0.34 3.76
N LEU A 34 -8.00 0.25 2.66
CA LEU A 34 -6.68 0.86 2.60
C LEU A 34 -6.72 2.39 2.54
N LEU A 35 -7.59 2.97 1.72
CA LEU A 35 -7.65 4.42 1.55
C LEU A 35 -7.94 5.15 2.89
N PRO A 36 -8.94 4.77 3.71
CA PRO A 36 -9.16 5.37 5.03
C PRO A 36 -7.97 5.22 5.98
N ILE A 37 -7.28 4.07 5.93
CA ILE A 37 -6.08 3.83 6.75
C ILE A 37 -4.95 4.79 6.35
N LEU A 38 -4.70 4.95 5.04
CA LEU A 38 -3.69 5.89 4.54
C LEU A 38 -4.04 7.34 4.87
N GLU A 39 -5.32 7.72 4.79
CA GLU A 39 -5.78 9.05 5.22
C GLU A 39 -5.42 9.33 6.68
N SER A 40 -5.74 8.39 7.58
CA SER A 40 -5.42 8.53 9.01
C SER A 40 -3.92 8.53 9.30
N ILE A 41 -3.13 7.68 8.63
CA ILE A 41 -1.67 7.62 8.85
C ILE A 41 -1.00 8.90 8.36
N VAL A 42 -1.37 9.39 7.17
CA VAL A 42 -0.80 10.63 6.61
C VAL A 42 -1.11 11.81 7.54
N GLU A 43 -2.35 11.96 8.01
CA GLU A 43 -2.73 13.03 8.93
C GLU A 43 -1.93 12.97 10.24
N ARG A 44 -1.77 11.79 10.84
CA ARG A 44 -0.99 11.61 12.07
C ARG A 44 0.51 11.88 11.85
N MET A 45 1.07 11.43 10.74
CA MET A 45 2.47 11.71 10.40
C MET A 45 2.72 13.21 10.20
N GLU A 46 1.83 13.90 9.50
CA GLU A 46 1.90 15.36 9.31
C GLU A 46 1.80 16.11 10.66
N ALA A 47 0.92 15.67 11.56
CA ALA A 47 0.80 16.24 12.91
C ALA A 47 2.07 16.05 13.77
N GLU A 48 2.84 14.98 13.49
CA GLU A 48 4.13 14.70 14.11
C GLU A 48 5.33 15.29 13.35
N TYR A 49 5.10 16.12 12.33
CA TYR A 49 6.13 16.72 11.47
C TYR A 49 7.05 15.68 10.77
N LEU A 50 6.50 14.50 10.47
CA LEU A 50 7.17 13.45 9.72
C LEU A 50 6.91 13.59 8.21
N ASP A 51 7.84 13.10 7.39
CA ASP A 51 7.65 13.09 5.94
C ASP A 51 6.63 12.02 5.53
N ALA A 52 5.41 12.46 5.23
CA ALA A 52 4.31 11.62 4.76
C ALA A 52 4.19 11.60 3.22
N THR A 53 5.07 12.28 2.48
CA THR A 53 4.95 12.48 1.03
C THR A 53 4.74 11.18 0.22
N PRO A 54 5.47 10.07 0.49
CA PRO A 54 5.26 8.82 -0.23
C PRO A 54 3.87 8.22 -0.03
N LEU A 55 3.35 8.28 1.22
CA LEU A 55 2.03 7.76 1.57
C LEU A 55 0.90 8.68 1.09
N ALA A 56 1.11 10.00 1.12
CA ALA A 56 0.18 10.99 0.59
C ALA A 56 0.01 10.82 -0.93
N THR A 57 1.10 10.56 -1.65
CA THR A 57 1.06 10.27 -3.10
C THR A 57 0.24 9.01 -3.38
N LEU A 58 0.47 7.93 -2.62
CA LEU A 58 -0.29 6.68 -2.76
C LEU A 58 -1.79 6.89 -2.45
N ARG A 59 -2.10 7.62 -1.37
CA ARG A 59 -3.48 7.98 -1.02
C ARG A 59 -4.17 8.72 -2.16
N ASP A 60 -3.50 9.70 -2.75
CA ASP A 60 -4.08 10.51 -3.83
C ASP A 60 -4.24 9.70 -5.13
N ASP A 61 -3.32 8.77 -5.42
CA ASP A 61 -3.47 7.80 -6.50
C ASP A 61 -4.72 6.91 -6.29
N LEU A 62 -4.94 6.40 -5.07
CA LEU A 62 -6.10 5.58 -4.72
C LEU A 62 -7.41 6.38 -4.74
N ARG A 63 -7.41 7.64 -4.31
CA ARG A 63 -8.58 8.52 -4.34
C ARG A 63 -9.05 8.81 -5.77
N ARG A 64 -8.15 8.74 -6.75
CA ARG A 64 -8.46 8.89 -8.18
C ARG A 64 -8.94 7.59 -8.84
N LEU A 65 -8.77 6.45 -8.17
CA LEU A 65 -9.21 5.15 -8.69
C LEU A 65 -10.74 5.08 -8.66
N GLN A 66 -11.35 4.88 -9.82
CA GLN A 66 -12.80 4.73 -9.92
C GLN A 66 -13.22 3.28 -9.66
N PRO A 67 -14.36 3.01 -8.99
CA PRO A 67 -14.86 1.65 -8.77
C PRO A 67 -15.16 0.86 -10.05
N THR A 68 -15.30 1.54 -11.19
CA THR A 68 -15.70 0.96 -12.48
C THR A 68 -14.51 0.71 -13.42
N VAL A 69 -13.26 0.82 -12.94
CA VAL A 69 -12.08 0.51 -13.77
C VAL A 69 -12.01 -0.98 -14.09
N ASP A 70 -11.31 -1.31 -15.18
CA ASP A 70 -11.07 -2.70 -15.56
C ASP A 70 -10.12 -3.41 -14.58
N GLN A 71 -10.19 -4.75 -14.55
CA GLN A 71 -9.40 -5.57 -13.64
C GLN A 71 -7.88 -5.42 -13.85
N ALA A 72 -7.41 -5.10 -15.07
CA ALA A 72 -5.98 -4.92 -15.32
C ALA A 72 -5.47 -3.64 -14.65
N THR A 73 -6.25 -2.56 -14.72
CA THR A 73 -5.98 -1.32 -13.97
C THR A 73 -5.98 -1.55 -12.47
N VAL A 74 -6.95 -2.31 -11.93
CA VAL A 74 -6.99 -2.69 -10.50
C VAL A 74 -5.72 -3.46 -10.12
N ASN A 75 -5.32 -4.46 -10.91
CA ASN A 75 -4.14 -5.28 -10.64
C ASN A 75 -2.82 -4.48 -10.71
N ALA A 76 -2.73 -3.51 -11.63
CA ALA A 76 -1.60 -2.60 -11.72
C ALA A 76 -1.52 -1.70 -10.47
N GLN A 77 -2.64 -1.10 -10.08
CA GLN A 77 -2.71 -0.27 -8.88
C GLN A 77 -2.41 -1.07 -7.61
N TRP A 78 -2.91 -2.29 -7.53
CA TRP A 78 -2.63 -3.24 -6.45
C TRP A 78 -1.13 -3.53 -6.32
N THR A 79 -0.47 -3.85 -7.44
CA THR A 79 0.97 -4.13 -7.48
C THR A 79 1.78 -2.91 -7.04
N ARG A 80 1.43 -1.72 -7.54
CA ARG A 80 2.07 -0.46 -7.15
C ARG A 80 1.89 -0.15 -5.67
N THR A 81 0.70 -0.43 -5.13
CA THR A 81 0.38 -0.26 -3.71
C THR A 81 1.24 -1.16 -2.84
N LEU A 82 1.33 -2.46 -3.17
CA LEU A 82 2.19 -3.41 -2.47
C LEU A 82 3.66 -2.97 -2.49
N GLN A 83 4.15 -2.50 -3.63
CA GLN A 83 5.52 -2.01 -3.78
C GLN A 83 5.77 -0.78 -2.91
N ALA A 84 4.92 0.25 -3.00
CA ALA A 84 5.05 1.48 -2.22
C ALA A 84 5.04 1.22 -0.71
N LEU A 85 4.15 0.34 -0.23
CA LEU A 85 4.09 -0.04 1.17
C LEU A 85 5.33 -0.83 1.61
N THR A 86 5.81 -1.76 0.77
CA THR A 86 7.03 -2.54 1.03
C THR A 86 8.25 -1.62 1.14
N ASP A 87 8.37 -0.65 0.22
CA ASP A 87 9.47 0.32 0.22
C ASP A 87 9.43 1.22 1.46
N PHE A 88 8.23 1.64 1.89
CA PHE A 88 8.05 2.50 3.06
C PHE A 88 8.33 1.78 4.39
N THR A 89 7.88 0.52 4.52
CA THR A 89 8.12 -0.28 5.73
C THR A 89 9.56 -0.79 5.81
N GLY A 90 10.31 -0.72 4.71
CA GLY A 90 11.65 -1.32 4.62
C GLY A 90 11.61 -2.85 4.70
N GLU A 91 10.44 -3.46 4.53
CA GLU A 91 10.34 -4.91 4.37
C GLU A 91 11.10 -5.29 3.10
N THR A 92 12.03 -6.23 3.21
CA THR A 92 12.57 -6.84 2.00
C THR A 92 11.44 -7.71 1.45
N PRO A 93 10.95 -7.47 0.21
CA PRO A 93 9.95 -8.35 -0.36
C PRO A 93 10.51 -9.79 -0.31
N PRO A 94 9.69 -10.80 0.03
CA PRO A 94 10.15 -12.18 0.03
C PRO A 94 10.75 -12.44 -1.35
N ARG A 95 12.08 -12.67 -1.39
CA ARG A 95 12.85 -12.86 -2.61
C ARG A 95 12.09 -13.83 -3.50
N ARG A 96 11.61 -13.36 -4.65
CA ARG A 96 11.03 -14.22 -5.68
C ARG A 96 11.96 -15.42 -5.85
N PRO A 97 11.48 -16.68 -5.79
CA PRO A 97 12.31 -17.81 -6.13
C PRO A 97 12.84 -17.60 -7.54
N PHE A 98 14.16 -17.73 -7.68
CA PHE A 98 15.01 -17.47 -8.86
C PHE A 98 14.64 -18.28 -10.14
N TRP A 99 13.51 -18.99 -10.15
CA TRP A 99 13.12 -19.95 -11.18
C TRP A 99 12.36 -19.32 -12.36
N LYS A 100 12.00 -18.04 -12.29
CA LYS A 100 11.52 -17.31 -13.48
C LYS A 100 12.67 -16.49 -14.07
N ARG A 101 13.55 -17.16 -14.82
CA ARG A 101 14.31 -16.51 -15.89
C ARG A 101 13.37 -16.46 -17.11
N PRO A 102 13.06 -15.28 -17.69
CA PRO A 102 12.53 -15.26 -19.05
C PRO A 102 13.67 -15.65 -20.01
N GLU A 103 13.35 -16.55 -20.94
CA GLU A 103 14.15 -16.82 -22.14
C GLU A 103 14.23 -15.58 -23.04
#